data_AF-A0A6A6ESW5-F1
#
_entry.id   AF-A0A6A6ESW5-F1
#
_cell.length_a   1.000
_cell.length_b   1.000
_cell.length_c   1.000
_cell.angle_alpha   90.00
_cell.angle_beta   90.00
_cell.angle_gamma   90.00
#
_symmetry.space_group_name_H-M   'P 1'
#
loop_
_entity.id
_entity.type
_entity.pdbx_description
1 polymer ?
#
loop_
_entity_poly.entity_id
_entity_poly.type
_entity_poly.pdbx_seq_one_letter_code
_entity_poly.pdbx_strand_id
1 'polypeptide(L)'
;ISLRAVSTVHALYKSLPQTTIPLNMANSTISEARWIPENDAYQDEIGMSHENFALNLSEQFSCILYIESGGFDVESDSFEGVMAMSSGNSLYIPKCLLGDLWENKREQHQMQRIIGNIGRPGFSMMVSPQNVRMREIEDDKWVMVNHHPFDGKNSDCFQQTTLHLSFTDYVMPIDVGDHGKRDAQVYFLEAAVSVHDRGEWVGDIDVLRSLASPKLQLIRAIRDCKKKHTDQDILPSRFSQFLTIENWEELIDSPQDAAVVRASGNWQARLAAASLGIQRGHTIRLLSRGICWPC
;
A
#
# COMPACT_ATOMS: atom_id res chain seq x y z
N ILE A 1 -28.15 12.86 -4.02
CA ILE A 1 -26.75 13.26 -4.36
C ILE A 1 -26.13 14.26 -3.37
N SER A 2 -26.50 15.54 -3.29
CA SER A 2 -25.73 16.53 -2.49
C SER A 2 -25.55 16.18 -1.00
N LEU A 3 -26.62 15.78 -0.28
CA LEU A 3 -26.52 15.34 1.12
C LEU A 3 -25.67 14.06 1.28
N ARG A 4 -25.78 13.13 0.32
CA ARG A 4 -24.99 11.89 0.28
C ARG A 4 -23.50 12.20 0.07
N ALA A 5 -23.18 13.17 -0.78
CA ALA A 5 -21.82 13.65 -1.00
C ALA A 5 -21.22 14.25 0.29
N VAL A 6 -21.96 15.13 0.97
CA VAL A 6 -21.52 15.71 2.26
C VAL A 6 -21.35 14.63 3.32
N SER A 7 -22.28 13.67 3.41
CA SER A 7 -22.16 12.54 4.34
C SER A 7 -20.92 11.67 4.05
N THR A 8 -20.61 11.47 2.76
CA THR A 8 -19.42 10.72 2.32
C THR A 8 -18.14 11.46 2.70
N VAL A 9 -18.06 12.76 2.45
CA VAL A 9 -16.91 13.60 2.87
C VAL A 9 -16.75 13.57 4.38
N HIS A 10 -17.84 13.70 5.14
CA HIS A 10 -17.80 13.59 6.60
C HIS A 10 -17.26 12.23 7.06
N ALA A 11 -17.67 11.13 6.41
CA ALA A 11 -17.19 9.79 6.74
C ALA A 11 -15.70 9.61 6.39
N LEU A 12 -15.25 10.12 5.24
CA LEU A 12 -13.84 10.12 4.85
C LEU A 12 -12.99 10.94 5.83
N TYR A 13 -13.42 12.14 6.17
CA TYR A 13 -12.65 13.05 7.04
C TYR A 13 -12.58 12.57 8.50
N LYS A 14 -13.44 11.65 8.94
CA LYS A 14 -13.27 10.97 10.24
C LYS A 14 -11.96 10.20 10.35
N SER A 15 -11.43 9.66 9.26
CA SER A 15 -10.13 8.97 9.26
C SER A 15 -8.94 9.92 9.02
N LEU A 16 -9.21 11.22 8.83
CA LEU A 16 -8.23 12.25 8.51
C LEU A 16 -8.20 13.33 9.62
N PRO A 17 -7.69 13.02 10.82
CA PRO A 17 -7.77 13.93 11.96
C PRO A 17 -7.02 15.24 11.69
N GLN A 18 -7.60 16.35 12.17
CA GLN A 18 -7.03 17.71 12.08
C GLN A 18 -6.84 18.25 10.66
N THR A 19 -7.56 17.68 9.69
CA THR A 19 -7.73 18.30 8.37
C THR A 19 -8.57 19.57 8.48
N THR A 20 -8.35 20.51 7.57
CA THR A 20 -9.06 21.78 7.53
C THR A 20 -9.70 21.97 6.18
N ILE A 21 -10.94 22.45 6.14
CA ILE A 21 -11.64 22.75 4.89
C ILE A 21 -11.54 24.26 4.62
N PRO A 22 -11.01 24.68 3.46
CA PRO A 22 -11.02 26.08 3.03
C PRO A 22 -12.43 26.67 3.01
N LEU A 23 -12.60 27.91 3.47
CA LEU A 23 -13.92 28.55 3.59
C LEU A 23 -14.64 28.72 2.25
N ASN A 24 -13.91 28.86 1.15
CA ASN A 24 -14.49 28.98 -0.19
C ASN A 24 -15.24 27.72 -0.63
N MET A 25 -14.98 26.55 -0.01
CA MET A 25 -15.75 25.33 -0.25
C MET A 25 -17.23 25.48 0.09
N ALA A 26 -17.61 26.36 1.01
CA ALA A 26 -19.01 26.59 1.37
C ALA A 26 -19.84 27.12 0.19
N ASN A 27 -19.19 27.71 -0.82
CA ASN A 27 -19.85 28.25 -2.02
C ASN A 27 -19.80 27.28 -3.22
N SER A 28 -19.23 26.08 -3.04
CA SER A 28 -19.02 25.11 -4.13
C SER A 28 -20.19 24.13 -4.27
N THR A 29 -20.49 23.73 -5.51
CA THR A 29 -21.55 22.74 -5.81
C THR A 29 -20.98 21.33 -5.68
N ILE A 30 -20.93 20.80 -4.46
CA ILE A 30 -20.34 19.48 -4.18
C ILE A 30 -21.02 18.31 -4.92
N SER A 31 -22.28 18.47 -5.35
CA SER A 31 -23.01 17.42 -6.07
C SER A 31 -22.59 17.19 -7.51
N GLU A 32 -21.80 18.10 -8.08
CA GLU A 32 -21.30 18.01 -9.46
C GLU A 32 -19.82 17.64 -9.51
N ALA A 33 -19.20 17.37 -8.36
CA ALA A 33 -17.77 17.10 -8.27
C ALA A 33 -17.42 15.74 -8.89
N ARG A 34 -16.28 15.70 -9.60
CA ARG A 34 -15.84 14.54 -10.42
C ARG A 34 -15.39 13.33 -9.60
N TRP A 35 -15.20 13.49 -8.29
CA TRP A 35 -14.93 12.36 -7.40
C TRP A 35 -16.16 11.50 -7.10
N ILE A 36 -17.37 11.97 -7.42
CA ILE A 36 -18.60 11.21 -7.20
C ILE A 36 -18.65 10.04 -8.20
N PRO A 37 -18.77 8.79 -7.76
CA PRO A 37 -18.78 7.64 -8.67
C PRO A 37 -19.99 7.65 -9.60
N GLU A 38 -19.77 7.52 -10.91
CA GLU A 38 -20.84 7.52 -11.93
C GLU A 38 -21.84 6.36 -11.72
N ASN A 39 -21.34 5.17 -11.39
CA ASN A 39 -22.15 3.95 -11.25
C ASN A 39 -23.12 3.97 -10.05
N ASP A 40 -22.78 4.71 -8.98
CA ASP A 40 -23.62 4.85 -7.80
C ASP A 40 -24.70 5.94 -7.97
N ALA A 41 -24.56 6.81 -8.98
CA ALA A 41 -25.57 7.80 -9.33
C ALA A 41 -26.78 7.16 -10.03
N TYR A 42 -26.59 6.03 -10.73
CA TYR A 42 -27.68 5.30 -11.41
C TYR A 42 -28.52 4.42 -10.46
N GLN A 43 -27.96 3.95 -9.34
CA GLN A 43 -28.73 3.18 -8.35
C GLN A 43 -29.76 4.03 -7.59
N ASP A 44 -29.60 5.36 -7.57
CA ASP A 44 -30.56 6.30 -6.98
C ASP A 44 -31.93 6.30 -7.71
N GLU A 45 -32.04 5.78 -8.95
CA GLU A 45 -33.32 5.71 -9.69
C GLU A 45 -34.24 4.56 -9.23
N ILE A 46 -33.72 3.51 -8.58
CA ILE A 46 -34.50 2.30 -8.23
C ILE A 46 -34.83 2.25 -6.72
N GLY A 47 -34.17 3.07 -5.90
CA GLY A 47 -34.48 3.22 -4.48
C GLY A 47 -33.40 4.04 -3.79
N MET A 48 -33.81 5.07 -3.03
CA MET A 48 -32.90 5.97 -2.34
C MET A 48 -31.99 5.21 -1.36
N SER A 49 -30.73 4.97 -1.74
CA SER A 49 -29.72 4.56 -0.79
C SER A 49 -29.31 5.77 0.04
N HIS A 50 -29.53 5.69 1.36
CA HIS A 50 -29.04 6.68 2.32
C HIS A 50 -27.59 6.42 2.74
N GLU A 51 -26.95 5.38 2.20
CA GLU A 51 -25.58 5.03 2.52
C GLU A 51 -24.59 5.97 1.82
N ASN A 52 -23.39 6.12 2.38
CA ASN A 52 -22.33 6.91 1.75
C ASN A 52 -21.91 6.28 0.40
N PHE A 53 -21.31 7.08 -0.48
CA PHE A 53 -20.66 6.53 -1.67
C PHE A 53 -19.49 5.63 -1.25
N ALA A 54 -19.38 4.47 -1.88
CA ALA A 54 -18.26 3.56 -1.67
C ALA A 54 -17.08 4.00 -2.56
N LEU A 55 -16.18 4.82 -2.00
CA LEU A 55 -15.08 5.39 -2.77
C LEU A 55 -13.88 4.44 -2.88
N ASN A 56 -13.32 4.30 -4.08
CA ASN A 56 -12.01 3.72 -4.31
C ASN A 56 -10.88 4.71 -3.94
N LEU A 57 -9.61 4.32 -4.07
CA LEU A 57 -8.48 5.18 -3.68
C LEU A 57 -8.36 6.45 -4.54
N SER A 58 -8.55 6.30 -5.85
CA SER A 58 -8.46 7.40 -6.80
C SER A 58 -9.55 8.44 -6.58
N GLU A 59 -10.79 7.98 -6.33
CA GLU A 59 -11.92 8.84 -5.94
C GLU A 59 -11.68 9.52 -4.59
N GLN A 60 -11.04 8.85 -3.63
CA GLN A 60 -10.66 9.49 -2.36
C GLN A 60 -9.60 10.57 -2.55
N PHE A 61 -8.56 10.33 -3.38
CA PHE A 61 -7.59 11.37 -3.70
C PHE A 61 -8.23 12.56 -4.40
N SER A 62 -9.09 12.31 -5.39
CA SER A 62 -9.85 13.36 -6.07
C SER A 62 -10.73 14.15 -5.10
N CYS A 63 -11.45 13.46 -4.20
CA CYS A 63 -12.28 14.10 -3.16
C CYS A 63 -11.45 14.95 -2.21
N ILE A 64 -10.35 14.42 -1.66
CA ILE A 64 -9.48 15.18 -0.75
C ILE A 64 -8.85 16.36 -1.48
N LEU A 65 -8.38 16.20 -2.72
CA LEU A 65 -7.87 17.31 -3.53
C LEU A 65 -8.93 18.39 -3.68
N TYR A 66 -10.14 18.03 -4.11
CA TYR A 66 -11.25 18.97 -4.30
C TYR A 66 -11.56 19.76 -3.03
N ILE A 67 -11.68 19.07 -1.89
CA ILE A 67 -11.97 19.71 -0.60
C ILE A 67 -10.79 20.57 -0.12
N GLU A 68 -9.58 20.03 -0.03
CA GLU A 68 -8.41 20.72 0.55
C GLU A 68 -7.89 21.88 -0.32
N SER A 69 -8.04 21.79 -1.64
CA SER A 69 -7.65 22.87 -2.55
C SER A 69 -8.65 24.01 -2.62
N GLY A 70 -9.88 23.79 -2.12
CA GLY A 70 -10.95 24.75 -2.29
C GLY A 70 -11.62 24.69 -3.68
N GLY A 71 -11.52 23.57 -4.39
CA GLY A 71 -12.29 23.32 -5.61
C GLY A 71 -11.50 22.91 -6.87
N PHE A 72 -10.27 22.38 -6.77
CA PHE A 72 -9.64 21.71 -7.90
C PHE A 72 -10.32 20.37 -8.18
N ASP A 73 -11.07 20.32 -9.28
CA ASP A 73 -11.92 19.21 -9.66
C ASP A 73 -11.26 18.39 -10.78
N VAL A 74 -10.43 17.43 -10.38
CA VAL A 74 -9.68 16.54 -11.28
C VAL A 74 -10.37 15.19 -11.35
N GLU A 75 -10.47 14.63 -12.55
CA GLU A 75 -11.06 13.30 -12.77
C GLU A 75 -10.38 12.24 -11.90
N SER A 76 -11.17 11.38 -11.27
CA SER A 76 -10.66 10.33 -10.38
C SER A 76 -9.68 9.40 -11.09
N ASP A 77 -9.92 9.04 -12.36
CA ASP A 77 -9.04 8.20 -13.18
C ASP A 77 -7.61 8.75 -13.30
N SER A 78 -7.43 10.07 -13.15
CA SER A 78 -6.09 10.68 -13.16
C SER A 78 -5.23 10.22 -11.98
N PHE A 79 -5.84 9.74 -10.89
CA PHE A 79 -5.13 9.29 -9.69
C PHE A 79 -4.82 7.79 -9.68
N GLU A 80 -5.01 7.08 -10.80
CA GLU A 80 -4.61 5.69 -10.91
C GLU A 80 -3.10 5.53 -10.59
N GLY A 81 -2.77 4.61 -9.68
CA GLY A 81 -1.39 4.35 -9.27
C GLY A 81 -0.78 5.39 -8.31
N VAL A 82 -1.54 6.42 -7.88
CA VAL A 82 -1.08 7.34 -6.83
C VAL A 82 -1.04 6.59 -5.50
N MET A 83 0.13 6.61 -4.85
CA MET A 83 0.35 5.94 -3.58
C MET A 83 0.26 6.86 -2.37
N ALA A 84 0.41 8.17 -2.55
CA ALA A 84 0.22 9.15 -1.48
C ALA A 84 -0.01 10.55 -2.06
N MET A 85 -0.60 11.43 -1.27
CA MET A 85 -0.71 12.84 -1.58
C MET A 85 -0.10 13.68 -0.46
N SER A 86 0.71 14.69 -0.80
CA SER A 86 1.17 15.71 0.14
C SER A 86 0.47 17.04 -0.13
N SER A 87 -0.02 17.69 0.93
CA SER A 87 -0.52 19.06 0.88
C SER A 87 -0.28 19.75 2.22
N GLY A 88 0.37 20.92 2.19
CA GLY A 88 0.71 21.67 3.40
C GLY A 88 1.54 20.85 4.39
N ASN A 89 0.98 20.54 5.56
CA ASN A 89 1.58 19.70 6.60
C ASN A 89 0.92 18.31 6.71
N SER A 90 0.26 17.87 5.65
CA SER A 90 -0.49 16.63 5.60
C SER A 90 0.06 15.69 4.55
N LEU A 91 0.21 14.42 4.92
CA LEU A 91 0.37 13.29 4.01
C LEU A 91 -0.88 12.44 4.09
N TYR A 92 -1.53 12.21 2.96
CA TYR A 92 -2.68 11.31 2.82
C TYR A 92 -2.19 10.03 2.17
N ILE A 93 -2.24 8.93 2.93
CA ILE A 93 -1.62 7.67 2.55
C ILE A 93 -2.67 6.55 2.72
N PRO A 94 -2.84 5.66 1.73
CA PRO A 94 -3.60 4.43 1.89
C PRO A 94 -3.07 3.63 3.08
N LYS A 95 -3.96 3.21 3.98
CA LYS A 95 -3.61 2.49 5.21
C LYS A 95 -2.88 1.18 4.95
N CYS A 96 -3.10 0.57 3.78
CA CYS A 96 -2.38 -0.62 3.34
C CYS A 96 -0.87 -0.43 3.19
N LEU A 97 -0.38 0.82 3.03
CA LEU A 97 1.06 1.13 2.98
C LEU A 97 1.69 1.32 4.36
N LEU A 98 0.88 1.43 5.43
CA LEU A 98 1.32 1.79 6.77
C LEU A 98 1.39 0.60 7.74
N GLY A 99 1.31 -0.63 7.23
CA GLY A 99 1.33 -1.80 8.09
C GLY A 99 1.30 -3.12 7.34
N ASP A 100 0.94 -4.17 8.06
CA ASP A 100 0.98 -5.54 7.57
C ASP A 100 -0.09 -5.79 6.51
N LEU A 101 0.31 -6.27 5.32
CA LEU A 101 -0.59 -6.61 4.22
C LEU A 101 -1.71 -7.57 4.64
N TRP A 102 -1.43 -8.48 5.58
CA TRP A 102 -2.43 -9.41 6.10
C TRP A 102 -3.56 -8.70 6.84
N GLU A 103 -3.19 -7.74 7.68
CA GLU A 103 -4.11 -7.01 8.55
C GLU A 103 -4.88 -5.97 7.75
N ASN A 104 -4.19 -5.27 6.84
CA ASN A 104 -4.71 -4.09 6.17
C ASN A 104 -5.46 -4.39 4.87
N LYS A 105 -5.51 -5.63 4.36
CA LYS A 105 -6.21 -5.93 3.09
C LYS A 105 -7.69 -5.52 3.10
N ARG A 106 -8.37 -5.65 4.24
CA ARG A 106 -9.78 -5.22 4.38
C ARG A 106 -9.95 -3.70 4.36
N GLU A 107 -8.87 -2.97 4.61
CA GLU A 107 -8.81 -1.53 4.71
C GLU A 107 -7.99 -0.94 3.55
N GLN A 108 -7.86 -1.67 2.44
CA GLN A 108 -7.05 -1.25 1.29
C GLN A 108 -7.53 0.06 0.66
N HIS A 109 -8.80 0.40 0.85
CA HIS A 109 -9.39 1.65 0.40
C HIS A 109 -9.51 2.67 1.54
N GLN A 110 -8.91 2.48 2.72
CA GLN A 110 -8.97 3.50 3.76
C GLN A 110 -7.78 4.44 3.65
N MET A 111 -8.04 5.74 3.59
CA MET A 111 -7.02 6.76 3.72
C MET A 111 -6.71 7.07 5.19
N GLN A 112 -5.43 7.31 5.46
CA GLN A 112 -4.94 7.80 6.73
C GLN A 112 -4.15 9.09 6.51
N ARG A 113 -4.38 10.08 7.38
CA ARG A 113 -3.56 11.28 7.44
C ARG A 113 -2.39 11.10 8.40
N ILE A 114 -1.20 11.48 7.96
CA ILE A 114 0.00 11.65 8.81
C ILE A 114 0.41 13.12 8.76
N ILE A 115 0.81 13.67 9.90
CA ILE A 115 1.37 15.03 9.97
C ILE A 115 2.80 14.98 9.41
N GLY A 116 3.05 15.73 8.34
CA GLY A 116 4.33 15.76 7.66
C GLY A 116 4.22 16.46 6.30
N ASN A 117 5.36 16.86 5.75
CA ASN A 117 5.44 17.38 4.39
C ASN A 117 6.67 16.79 3.69
N ILE A 118 6.70 16.90 2.37
CA ILE A 118 7.83 16.47 1.56
C ILE A 118 8.74 17.64 1.13
N GLY A 119 8.58 18.81 1.77
CA GLY A 119 9.35 20.01 1.45
C GLY A 119 9.02 20.67 0.10
N ARG A 120 7.89 20.30 -0.53
CA ARG A 120 7.45 20.88 -1.80
C ARG A 120 6.14 21.66 -1.66
N PRO A 121 5.96 22.79 -2.37
CA PRO A 121 4.72 23.55 -2.35
C PRO A 121 3.62 22.87 -3.18
N GLY A 122 2.36 23.24 -2.92
CA GLY A 122 1.20 22.76 -3.64
C GLY A 122 0.74 21.36 -3.22
N PHE A 123 0.11 20.65 -4.16
CA PHE A 123 -0.37 19.28 -4.03
C PHE A 123 0.54 18.34 -4.82
N SER A 124 1.25 17.47 -4.11
CA SER A 124 2.12 16.47 -4.72
C SER A 124 1.45 15.10 -4.70
N MET A 125 1.16 14.56 -5.87
CA MET A 125 0.62 13.22 -6.07
C MET A 125 1.80 12.26 -6.28
N MET A 126 2.12 11.44 -5.28
CA MET A 126 3.24 10.51 -5.33
C MET A 126 2.86 9.27 -6.13
N VAL A 127 3.63 8.97 -7.16
CA VAL A 127 3.43 7.80 -8.02
C VAL A 127 4.67 6.91 -7.98
N SER A 128 4.46 5.59 -7.98
CA SER A 128 5.55 4.62 -8.05
C SER A 128 6.31 4.75 -9.37
N PRO A 129 7.63 4.49 -9.41
CA PRO A 129 8.38 4.44 -10.66
C PRO A 129 7.83 3.34 -11.57
N GLN A 130 7.83 3.59 -12.89
CA GLN A 130 7.33 2.59 -13.85
C GLN A 130 8.13 1.27 -13.80
N ASN A 131 9.44 1.38 -13.57
CA ASN A 131 10.36 0.25 -13.50
C ASN A 131 10.99 0.18 -12.11
N VAL A 132 10.35 -0.56 -11.21
CA VAL A 132 10.92 -0.92 -9.91
C VAL A 132 12.17 -1.75 -10.10
N ARG A 133 13.26 -1.39 -9.42
CA ARG A 133 14.56 -2.06 -9.53
C ARG A 133 14.79 -2.96 -8.35
N MET A 134 15.56 -4.02 -8.55
CA MET A 134 16.09 -4.84 -7.46
C MET A 134 17.58 -4.97 -7.66
N ARG A 135 18.30 -5.14 -6.55
CA ARG A 135 19.72 -5.43 -6.59
C ARG A 135 19.94 -6.75 -7.32
N GLU A 136 20.89 -6.74 -8.26
CA GLU A 136 21.38 -7.95 -8.90
C GLU A 136 22.37 -8.65 -7.98
N ILE A 137 22.42 -9.98 -8.04
CA ILE A 137 23.45 -10.73 -7.33
C ILE A 137 24.71 -10.61 -8.17
N GLU A 138 25.72 -9.95 -7.62
CA GLU A 138 27.00 -9.77 -8.28
C GLU A 138 27.77 -11.09 -8.29
N ASP A 139 28.14 -11.60 -9.47
CA ASP A 139 28.84 -12.89 -9.65
C ASP A 139 30.22 -12.96 -8.93
N ASP A 140 30.81 -11.80 -8.62
CA ASP A 140 32.12 -11.66 -7.98
C ASP A 140 32.05 -11.56 -6.45
N LYS A 141 30.87 -11.34 -5.87
CA LYS A 141 30.63 -11.50 -4.43
C LYS A 141 30.16 -12.93 -4.18
N TRP A 142 30.96 -13.70 -3.45
CA TRP A 142 30.54 -15.03 -2.97
C TRP A 142 29.47 -14.88 -1.88
N VAL A 143 28.26 -14.54 -2.29
CA VAL A 143 27.09 -14.61 -1.44
C VAL A 143 26.67 -16.07 -1.41
N MET A 144 26.91 -16.74 -0.30
CA MET A 144 26.49 -18.12 -0.11
C MET A 144 24.97 -18.16 0.09
N VAL A 145 24.23 -18.43 -0.99
CA VAL A 145 22.79 -18.71 -0.95
C VAL A 145 22.60 -20.16 -0.50
N ASN A 146 22.18 -20.37 0.75
CA ASN A 146 21.93 -21.71 1.29
C ASN A 146 20.46 -21.88 1.67
N HIS A 147 19.69 -22.50 0.78
CA HIS A 147 18.31 -22.86 1.10
C HIS A 147 18.28 -24.05 2.06
N HIS A 148 18.08 -23.75 3.34
CA HIS A 148 17.90 -24.79 4.35
C HIS A 148 16.46 -25.34 4.35
N PRO A 149 16.24 -26.61 4.76
CA PRO A 149 14.90 -27.12 4.99
C PRO A 149 14.17 -26.30 6.06
N PHE A 150 12.89 -26.04 5.85
CA PHE A 150 12.07 -25.32 6.80
C PHE A 150 11.84 -26.14 8.08
N ASP A 151 12.18 -25.53 9.22
CA ASP A 151 12.16 -26.17 10.54
C ASP A 151 10.79 -26.11 11.25
N GLY A 152 9.79 -25.47 10.64
CA GLY A 152 8.46 -25.29 11.24
C GLY A 152 8.35 -24.16 12.26
N LYS A 153 9.42 -23.39 12.51
CA LYS A 153 9.43 -22.35 13.54
C LYS A 153 9.15 -20.97 12.96
N ASN A 154 8.30 -20.23 13.67
CA ASN A 154 8.05 -18.81 13.41
C ASN A 154 9.19 -17.96 13.98
N SER A 155 10.15 -17.59 13.14
CA SER A 155 11.15 -16.59 13.50
C SER A 155 11.10 -15.40 12.55
N ASP A 156 11.75 -14.32 12.98
CA ASP A 156 12.14 -13.22 12.12
C ASP A 156 13.64 -13.40 11.83
N CYS A 157 14.04 -13.32 10.57
CA CYS A 157 15.44 -13.26 10.13
C CYS A 157 15.76 -11.92 9.44
N PHE A 158 14.78 -11.01 9.38
CA PHE A 158 14.81 -9.74 8.65
C PHE A 158 14.70 -8.54 9.60
N GLN A 159 15.19 -8.66 10.85
CA GLN A 159 15.00 -7.64 11.90
C GLN A 159 15.54 -6.25 11.52
N GLN A 160 16.52 -6.20 10.61
CA GLN A 160 17.19 -4.98 10.19
C GLN A 160 16.62 -4.40 8.89
N THR A 161 15.47 -4.92 8.46
CA THR A 161 14.75 -4.40 7.30
C THR A 161 14.07 -3.08 7.63
N THR A 162 14.25 -2.11 6.75
CA THR A 162 13.63 -0.78 6.80
C THR A 162 13.07 -0.41 5.44
N LEU A 163 12.07 0.47 5.44
CA LEU A 163 11.45 1.00 4.22
C LEU A 163 11.74 2.48 4.14
N HIS A 164 12.29 2.91 3.00
CA HIS A 164 12.73 4.28 2.78
C HIS A 164 11.93 4.88 1.64
N LEU A 165 11.39 6.09 1.83
CA LEU A 165 10.75 6.85 0.77
C LEU A 165 11.77 7.81 0.18
N SER A 166 11.94 7.78 -1.13
CA SER A 166 12.79 8.71 -1.88
C SER A 166 12.03 9.29 -3.07
N PHE A 167 12.50 10.43 -3.57
CA PHE A 167 11.88 11.15 -4.68
C PHE A 167 12.89 11.28 -5.81
N THR A 168 12.41 11.21 -7.04
CA THR A 168 13.21 11.61 -8.20
C THR A 168 12.92 13.06 -8.56
N ASP A 169 13.62 13.58 -9.57
CA ASP A 169 13.36 14.92 -10.11
C ASP A 169 12.20 14.94 -11.11
N TYR A 170 11.60 13.78 -11.40
CA TYR A 170 10.47 13.71 -12.32
C TYR A 170 9.22 14.32 -11.71
N VAL A 171 8.71 15.37 -12.36
CA VAL A 171 7.48 16.06 -12.00
C VAL A 171 6.64 16.26 -13.25
N MET A 172 5.34 15.97 -13.15
CA MET A 172 4.38 16.19 -14.23
C MET A 172 3.19 17.02 -13.72
N PRO A 173 2.98 18.24 -14.22
CA PRO A 173 1.85 19.07 -13.80
C PRO A 173 0.51 18.45 -14.23
N ILE A 174 -0.51 18.59 -13.39
CA ILE A 174 -1.88 18.22 -13.71
C ILE A 174 -2.62 19.48 -14.16
N ASP A 175 -3.28 19.40 -15.31
CA ASP A 175 -4.17 20.48 -15.75
C ASP A 175 -5.45 20.47 -14.91
N VAL A 176 -5.66 21.54 -14.15
CA VAL A 176 -6.84 21.75 -13.29
C VAL A 176 -7.88 22.67 -13.94
N GLY A 177 -7.71 23.02 -15.22
CA GLY A 177 -8.69 23.77 -16.02
C GLY A 177 -8.84 25.25 -15.67
N ASP A 178 -8.06 25.77 -14.72
CA ASP A 178 -8.21 27.11 -14.18
C ASP A 178 -6.94 27.95 -14.43
N HIS A 179 -7.06 29.01 -15.23
CA HIS A 179 -5.93 29.90 -15.56
C HIS A 179 -5.82 31.05 -14.55
N GLY A 180 -4.64 31.28 -13.98
CA GLY A 180 -4.33 32.47 -13.17
C GLY A 180 -4.24 32.26 -11.66
N LYS A 181 -4.58 31.08 -11.12
CA LYS A 181 -4.25 30.68 -9.74
C LYS A 181 -2.76 30.31 -9.66
N ARG A 182 -1.91 31.27 -9.27
CA ARG A 182 -0.45 31.10 -9.23
C ARG A 182 0.06 30.25 -8.06
N ASP A 183 -0.73 30.11 -6.99
CA ASP A 183 -0.22 29.67 -5.68
C ASP A 183 -0.51 28.20 -5.32
N ALA A 184 -1.32 27.48 -6.09
CA ALA A 184 -1.65 26.07 -5.81
C ALA A 184 -1.41 25.21 -7.05
N GLN A 185 -0.20 24.65 -7.16
CA GLN A 185 0.17 23.71 -8.22
C GLN A 185 -0.24 22.29 -7.81
N VAL A 186 -0.88 21.55 -8.71
CA VAL A 186 -1.12 20.10 -8.56
C VAL A 186 -0.22 19.39 -9.56
N TYR A 187 0.53 18.38 -9.11
CA TYR A 187 1.45 17.64 -9.97
C TYR A 187 1.71 16.23 -9.47
N PHE A 188 2.04 15.33 -10.39
CA PHE A 188 2.66 14.05 -10.06
C PHE A 188 4.13 14.23 -9.72
N LEU A 189 4.57 13.49 -8.71
CA LEU A 189 5.96 13.37 -8.29
C LEU A 189 6.29 11.88 -8.25
N GLU A 190 7.31 11.47 -8.99
CA GLU A 190 7.77 10.09 -8.89
C GLU A 190 8.48 9.87 -7.55
N ALA A 191 8.06 8.83 -6.84
CA ALA A 191 8.53 8.51 -5.51
C ALA A 191 8.74 7.00 -5.38
N ALA A 192 9.92 6.59 -4.96
CA ALA A 192 10.28 5.18 -4.78
C ALA A 192 10.21 4.80 -3.30
N VAL A 193 9.51 3.70 -3.01
CA VAL A 193 9.61 3.02 -1.72
C VAL A 193 10.65 1.93 -1.86
N SER A 194 11.76 2.07 -1.16
CA SER A 194 12.92 1.19 -1.24
C SER A 194 13.07 0.36 0.03
N VAL A 195 13.37 -0.92 -0.14
CA VAL A 195 13.71 -1.86 0.92
C VAL A 195 15.19 -1.76 1.18
N HIS A 196 15.55 -1.55 2.45
CA HIS A 196 16.93 -1.59 2.91
C HIS A 196 17.08 -2.66 3.98
N ASP A 197 18.20 -3.36 3.95
CA ASP A 197 18.61 -4.30 4.99
C ASP A 197 19.98 -3.93 5.51
N ARG A 198 20.09 -3.74 6.83
CA ARG A 198 21.33 -3.28 7.48
C ARG A 198 21.87 -1.97 6.89
N GLY A 199 20.99 -1.13 6.34
CA GLY A 199 21.33 0.12 5.68
C GLY A 199 21.61 0.01 4.17
N GLU A 200 21.81 -1.20 3.66
CA GLU A 200 22.09 -1.44 2.24
C GLU A 200 20.80 -1.57 1.43
N TRP A 201 20.78 -1.00 0.22
CA TRP A 201 19.63 -1.07 -0.66
C TRP A 201 19.45 -2.48 -1.22
N VAL A 202 18.21 -3.00 -1.15
CA VAL A 202 17.83 -4.32 -1.66
C VAL A 202 17.01 -4.20 -2.95
N GLY A 203 16.06 -3.27 -2.99
CA GLY A 203 15.16 -3.09 -4.13
C GLY A 203 14.00 -2.16 -3.84
N ASP A 204 13.40 -1.64 -4.90
CA ASP A 204 12.19 -0.82 -4.85
C ASP A 204 10.95 -1.70 -4.93
N ILE A 205 9.89 -1.28 -4.25
CA ILE A 205 8.63 -2.00 -4.17
C ILE A 205 7.46 -1.17 -4.65
N ASP A 206 6.57 -1.80 -5.42
CA ASP A 206 5.25 -1.28 -5.75
C ASP A 206 4.19 -2.08 -4.98
N VAL A 207 3.83 -1.53 -3.81
CA VAL A 207 2.90 -2.19 -2.89
C VAL A 207 1.48 -2.23 -3.45
N LEU A 208 1.02 -1.17 -4.11
CA LEU A 208 -0.34 -1.10 -4.65
C LEU A 208 -0.53 -2.15 -5.75
N ARG A 209 0.45 -2.25 -6.66
CA ARG A 209 0.43 -3.29 -7.71
C ARG A 209 0.55 -4.69 -7.12
N SER A 210 1.35 -4.86 -6.07
CA SER A 210 1.48 -6.14 -5.36
C SER A 210 0.17 -6.57 -4.68
N LEU A 211 -0.57 -5.63 -4.09
CA LEU A 211 -1.88 -5.86 -3.49
C LEU A 211 -2.96 -6.22 -4.51
N ALA A 212 -2.93 -5.58 -5.69
CA ALA A 212 -3.83 -5.86 -6.79
C ALA A 212 -3.51 -7.17 -7.54
N SER A 213 -2.31 -7.72 -7.33
CA SER A 213 -1.84 -8.91 -8.05
C SER A 213 -2.64 -10.17 -7.70
N PRO A 214 -3.11 -10.95 -8.70
CA PRO A 214 -3.75 -12.24 -8.45
C PRO A 214 -2.79 -13.28 -7.86
N LYS A 215 -1.48 -13.02 -7.93
CA LYS A 215 -0.43 -13.84 -7.31
C LYS A 215 -0.39 -13.70 -5.79
N LEU A 216 -1.07 -12.70 -5.22
CA LEU A 216 -1.14 -12.51 -3.77
C LEU A 216 -2.35 -13.24 -3.16
N GLN A 217 -2.07 -14.33 -2.45
CA GLN A 217 -3.07 -15.14 -1.76
C GLN A 217 -2.99 -14.93 -0.26
N LEU A 218 -4.15 -14.70 0.34
CA LEU A 218 -4.26 -14.60 1.79
C LEU A 218 -4.70 -15.93 2.42
N ILE A 219 -3.85 -16.56 3.23
CA ILE A 219 -4.17 -17.77 4.01
C ILE A 219 -4.44 -17.45 5.48
N ARG A 220 -5.68 -17.68 5.90
CA ARG A 220 -6.09 -17.63 7.31
C ARG A 220 -5.66 -18.90 8.01
N ALA A 221 -5.04 -18.80 9.18
CA ALA A 221 -4.92 -19.92 10.08
C ALA A 221 -6.34 -20.44 10.41
N ILE A 222 -6.56 -21.73 10.20
CA ILE A 222 -7.82 -22.39 10.53
C ILE A 222 -7.80 -22.65 12.04
N ARG A 223 -8.40 -21.72 12.80
CA ARG A 223 -8.63 -21.76 14.26
C ARG A 223 -7.38 -21.50 15.12
N ASP A 224 -7.61 -20.88 16.28
CA ASP A 224 -6.64 -20.86 17.38
C ASP A 224 -6.34 -22.32 17.74
N CYS A 225 -5.12 -22.75 17.43
CA CYS A 225 -4.68 -24.10 17.72
C CYS A 225 -4.69 -24.27 19.26
N LYS A 226 -5.74 -24.91 19.79
CA LYS A 226 -5.96 -25.04 21.26
C LYS A 226 -4.95 -25.95 21.95
N LYS A 227 -4.18 -26.69 21.17
CA LYS A 227 -3.12 -27.57 21.67
C LYS A 227 -1.87 -26.73 21.92
N LYS A 228 -1.22 -26.93 23.07
CA LYS A 228 0.13 -26.43 23.29
C LYS A 228 1.08 -27.26 22.44
N HIS A 229 1.36 -26.77 21.24
CA HIS A 229 2.42 -27.35 20.44
C HIS A 229 3.77 -26.94 21.00
N THR A 230 4.70 -27.88 21.06
CA THR A 230 6.09 -27.60 21.45
C THR A 230 6.97 -27.57 20.21
N ASP A 231 8.18 -27.01 20.33
CA ASP A 231 9.18 -27.00 19.24
C ASP A 231 9.62 -28.41 18.79
N GLN A 232 9.13 -29.47 19.45
CA GLN A 232 9.38 -30.87 19.11
C GLN A 232 8.26 -31.50 18.28
N ASP A 233 7.14 -30.81 18.07
CA ASP A 233 6.05 -31.34 17.25
C ASP A 233 6.45 -31.43 15.78
N ILE A 234 6.16 -32.58 15.19
CA ILE A 234 6.58 -32.92 13.83
C ILE A 234 5.82 -32.06 12.84
N LEU A 235 6.56 -31.32 12.01
CA LEU A 235 6.01 -30.60 10.88
C LEU A 235 5.28 -31.58 9.93
N PRO A 236 4.02 -31.30 9.54
CA PRO A 236 3.28 -32.16 8.62
C PRO A 236 4.09 -32.42 7.35
N SER A 237 4.08 -33.66 6.86
CA SER A 237 4.87 -34.10 5.70
C SER A 237 4.68 -33.23 4.45
N ARG A 238 3.52 -32.58 4.30
CA ARG A 238 3.26 -31.62 3.21
C ARG A 238 4.25 -30.43 3.18
N PHE A 239 4.86 -30.09 4.32
CA PHE A 239 5.80 -29.00 4.47
C PHE A 239 7.25 -29.47 4.66
N SER A 240 7.54 -30.78 4.74
CA SER A 240 8.91 -31.28 4.97
C SER A 240 9.86 -31.03 3.80
N GLN A 241 9.30 -30.69 2.63
CA GLN A 241 10.02 -30.32 1.41
C GLN A 241 10.11 -28.80 1.23
N PHE A 242 9.55 -28.01 2.15
CA PHE A 242 9.63 -26.56 2.03
C PHE A 242 11.04 -26.12 2.42
N LEU A 243 11.55 -25.16 1.66
CA LEU A 243 12.79 -24.47 1.98
C LEU A 243 12.49 -23.25 2.84
N THR A 244 13.53 -22.69 3.43
CA THR A 244 13.44 -21.42 4.14
C THR A 244 14.22 -20.33 3.42
N ILE A 245 13.72 -19.10 3.54
CA ILE A 245 14.38 -17.87 3.08
C ILE A 245 14.61 -17.02 4.33
N GLU A 246 15.88 -16.80 4.64
CA GLU A 246 16.34 -16.12 5.87
C GLU A 246 17.09 -14.81 5.60
N ASN A 247 17.41 -14.51 4.34
CA ASN A 247 18.02 -13.26 3.92
C ASN A 247 17.47 -12.82 2.55
N TRP A 248 17.84 -11.60 2.14
CA TRP A 248 17.33 -11.01 0.89
C TRP A 248 17.98 -11.64 -0.34
N GLU A 249 19.19 -12.13 -0.23
CA GLU A 249 19.89 -12.80 -1.33
C GLU A 249 19.24 -14.13 -1.68
N GLU A 250 18.77 -14.90 -0.70
CA GLU A 250 17.94 -16.09 -0.91
C GLU A 250 16.56 -15.77 -1.49
N LEU A 251 16.01 -14.57 -1.27
CA LEU A 251 14.78 -14.15 -1.92
C LEU A 251 15.04 -13.72 -3.37
N ILE A 252 16.14 -13.01 -3.62
CA ILE A 252 16.53 -12.60 -4.96
C ILE A 252 16.89 -13.84 -5.80
N ASP A 253 17.66 -14.77 -5.27
CA ASP A 253 17.89 -16.10 -5.84
C ASP A 253 16.90 -17.11 -5.25
N SER A 254 15.61 -16.85 -5.42
CA SER A 254 14.55 -17.70 -4.87
C SER A 254 14.65 -19.13 -5.41
N PRO A 255 14.43 -20.15 -4.57
CA PRO A 255 14.40 -21.52 -5.02
C PRO A 255 13.19 -21.77 -5.94
N GLN A 256 13.29 -22.80 -6.79
CA GLN A 256 12.16 -23.20 -7.65
C GLN A 256 11.02 -23.86 -6.85
N ASP A 257 11.37 -24.52 -5.75
CA ASP A 257 10.43 -25.16 -4.84
C ASP A 257 9.74 -24.17 -3.90
N ALA A 258 8.69 -24.64 -3.22
CA ALA A 258 7.99 -23.83 -2.22
C ALA A 258 8.92 -23.48 -1.05
N ALA A 259 8.97 -22.19 -0.70
CA ALA A 259 9.78 -21.69 0.39
C ALA A 259 9.00 -20.80 1.36
N VAL A 260 9.51 -20.72 2.60
CA VAL A 260 8.96 -19.89 3.68
C VAL A 260 9.93 -18.77 4.01
N VAL A 261 9.50 -17.53 3.76
CA VAL A 261 10.22 -16.33 4.21
C VAL A 261 9.99 -16.15 5.71
N ARG A 262 11.06 -16.19 6.50
CA ARG A 262 11.00 -16.08 7.97
C ARG A 262 10.97 -14.63 8.42
N ALA A 263 9.83 -13.97 8.25
CA ALA A 263 9.62 -12.57 8.64
C ALA A 263 8.52 -12.44 9.72
N SER A 264 8.44 -13.39 10.65
CA SER A 264 7.33 -13.46 11.61
C SER A 264 7.30 -12.24 12.54
N GLY A 265 6.16 -11.54 12.59
CA GLY A 265 5.98 -10.36 13.44
C GLY A 265 6.60 -9.07 12.90
N ASN A 266 7.33 -9.13 11.77
CA ASN A 266 7.96 -7.99 11.14
C ASN A 266 7.18 -7.56 9.89
N TRP A 267 6.26 -6.61 10.06
CA TRP A 267 5.37 -6.20 8.98
C TRP A 267 6.12 -5.57 7.80
N GLN A 268 7.23 -4.86 8.05
CA GLN A 268 8.06 -4.25 7.00
C GLN A 268 8.70 -5.32 6.13
N ALA A 269 9.34 -6.32 6.74
CA ALA A 269 9.94 -7.44 6.02
C ALA A 269 8.89 -8.27 5.27
N ARG A 270 7.71 -8.49 5.87
CA ARG A 270 6.62 -9.20 5.20
C ARG A 270 6.09 -8.45 3.98
N LEU A 271 5.89 -7.14 4.12
CA LEU A 271 5.46 -6.25 3.04
C LEU A 271 6.48 -6.24 1.89
N ALA A 272 7.76 -6.06 2.23
CA ALA A 272 8.88 -6.07 1.31
C ALA A 272 9.00 -7.41 0.57
N ALA A 273 9.06 -8.53 1.31
CA ALA A 273 9.22 -9.86 0.71
C ALA A 273 8.04 -10.25 -0.19
N ALA A 274 6.82 -9.90 0.21
CA ALA A 274 5.65 -10.13 -0.64
C ALA A 274 5.71 -9.32 -1.94
N SER A 275 6.08 -8.05 -1.85
CA SER A 275 6.14 -7.16 -3.02
C SER A 275 7.27 -7.56 -3.98
N LEU A 276 8.48 -7.77 -3.46
CA LEU A 276 9.63 -8.24 -4.23
C LEU A 276 9.38 -9.63 -4.85
N GLY A 277 8.79 -10.55 -4.09
CA GLY A 277 8.44 -11.88 -4.60
C GLY A 277 7.43 -11.84 -5.75
N ILE A 278 6.40 -10.98 -5.66
CA ILE A 278 5.43 -10.78 -6.75
C ILE A 278 6.11 -10.14 -7.97
N GLN A 279 6.98 -9.15 -7.76
CA GLN A 279 7.76 -8.51 -8.82
C GLN A 279 8.68 -9.50 -9.55
N ARG A 280 9.25 -10.47 -8.84
CA ARG A 280 9.98 -11.61 -9.43
C ARG A 280 9.10 -12.68 -10.07
N GLY A 281 7.78 -12.52 -9.97
CA GLY A 281 6.80 -13.39 -10.62
C GLY A 281 6.34 -14.57 -9.77
N HIS A 282 6.74 -14.67 -8.51
CA HIS A 282 6.31 -15.73 -7.61
C HIS A 282 4.85 -15.55 -7.16
N THR A 283 4.19 -16.67 -6.85
CA THR A 283 2.91 -16.66 -6.14
C THR A 283 3.18 -16.58 -4.65
N ILE A 284 2.67 -15.54 -4.00
CA ILE A 284 2.91 -15.27 -2.58
C ILE A 284 1.69 -15.63 -1.76
N ARG A 285 1.91 -16.44 -0.73
CA ARG A 285 0.91 -16.81 0.27
C ARG A 285 1.25 -16.13 1.58
N LEU A 286 0.56 -15.04 1.88
CA LEU A 286 0.68 -14.39 3.18
C LEU A 286 -0.10 -15.19 4.21
N LEU A 287 0.53 -15.47 5.33
CA LEU A 287 -0.04 -16.20 6.45
C LEU A 287 -0.52 -15.21 7.52
N SER A 288 -1.61 -15.52 8.23
CA SER A 288 -1.99 -14.73 9.40
C SER A 288 -0.91 -14.79 10.50
N ARG A 289 -0.86 -13.77 11.36
CA ARG A 289 -0.03 -13.81 12.57
C ARG A 289 -0.38 -15.02 13.42
N GLY A 290 0.63 -15.61 14.06
CA GLY A 290 0.44 -16.74 14.99
C GLY A 290 0.05 -18.05 14.32
N ILE A 291 0.42 -18.27 13.05
CA ILE A 291 0.16 -19.55 12.39
C ILE A 291 0.85 -20.70 13.13
N CYS A 292 0.13 -21.79 13.34
CA CYS A 292 0.68 -23.02 13.90
C CYS A 292 0.95 -23.98 12.73
N TRP A 293 2.22 -24.15 12.36
CA TRP A 293 2.62 -25.02 11.26
C TRP A 293 2.21 -26.49 11.41
N PRO A 294 2.17 -27.06 12.64
CA PRO A 294 1.60 -28.38 12.87
C PRO A 294 0.10 -28.59 12.55
N CYS A 295 -0.73 -27.54 12.47
CA CYS A 295 -2.20 -27.63 12.61
C CYS A 295 -3.03 -27.88 11.28
#